data_AF-A0A9E4YHH0-F1
#
_entry.id   AF-A0A9E4YHH0-F1
#
_cell.length_a   1.000
_cell.length_b   1.000
_cell.length_c   1.000
_cell.angle_alpha   90.00
_cell.angle_beta   90.00
_cell.angle_gamma   90.00
#
_symmetry.space_group_name_H-M   'P 1'
#
loop_
_entity.id
_entity.type
_entity.pdbx_description
1 polymer ?
#
loop_
_entity_poly.entity_id
_entity_poly.type
_entity_poly.pdbx_seq_one_letter_code
_entity_poly.pdbx_strand_id
1 'polypeptide(L)'
;MAAEGLWQQLQKDDELAVIHLQRRNLLRILTSDKIAERTGVYELKSKSGQGSMKPGRIVRAIRQRLRRMTTLRATAEPAQPSKVTVHIQPDELRKILHETELSLAHWATLFGSHPMITLAYEDMVVELQETFASVQTFLGLQPRSLAINLVRQNPEPLAKLIDNFDELYDEFRGTPEEWMLQD
;
A
#
# COMPACT_ATOMS: atom_id res chain seq x y z
N MET A 1 -19.88 3.86 16.10
CA MET A 1 -21.01 4.79 15.85
C MET A 1 -20.62 6.03 15.02
N ALA A 2 -19.47 6.68 15.17
CA ALA A 2 -19.13 7.86 14.33
C ALA A 2 -18.64 7.56 12.90
N ALA A 3 -18.14 6.35 12.63
CA ALA A 3 -17.54 6.01 11.33
C ALA A 3 -18.58 5.62 10.27
N GLU A 4 -19.70 4.98 10.66
CA GLU A 4 -20.77 4.63 9.72
C GLU A 4 -21.31 5.86 9.02
N GLY A 5 -21.63 6.92 9.77
CA GLY A 5 -22.20 8.16 9.23
C GLY A 5 -21.35 8.82 8.14
N LEU A 6 -20.02 8.75 8.26
CA LEU A 6 -19.12 9.32 7.24
C LEU A 6 -19.20 8.55 5.93
N TRP A 7 -19.21 7.21 5.97
CA TRP A 7 -19.26 6.40 4.75
C TRP A 7 -20.58 6.59 4.01
N GLN A 8 -21.70 6.70 4.73
CA GLN A 8 -23.00 6.98 4.11
C GLN A 8 -23.08 8.39 3.54
N GLN A 9 -22.36 9.36 4.10
CA GLN A 9 -22.26 10.71 3.54
C GLN A 9 -21.44 10.69 2.24
N LEU A 10 -20.25 10.08 2.26
CA LEU A 10 -19.40 9.96 1.08
C LEU A 10 -20.07 9.16 -0.05
N GLN A 11 -20.87 8.15 0.29
CA GLN A 11 -21.61 7.38 -0.71
C GLN A 11 -22.74 8.18 -1.39
N LYS A 12 -23.23 9.25 -0.75
CA LYS A 12 -24.29 10.10 -1.27
C LYS A 12 -23.78 11.36 -1.99
N ASP A 13 -22.47 11.58 -1.99
CA ASP A 13 -21.83 12.74 -2.57
C ASP A 13 -21.54 12.49 -4.05
N ASP A 14 -22.40 12.97 -4.93
CA ASP A 14 -22.31 12.78 -6.37
C ASP A 14 -21.19 13.59 -7.03
N GLU A 15 -20.60 14.57 -6.33
CA GLU A 15 -19.43 15.31 -6.77
C GLU A 15 -18.11 14.60 -6.41
N LEU A 16 -18.17 13.51 -5.64
CA LEU A 16 -17.00 12.76 -5.21
C LEU A 16 -16.39 11.95 -6.38
N ALA A 17 -15.17 12.32 -6.77
CA ALA A 17 -14.33 11.52 -7.65
C ALA A 17 -13.39 10.61 -6.84
N VAL A 18 -13.29 9.34 -7.23
CA VAL A 18 -12.50 8.33 -6.51
C VAL A 18 -11.25 7.92 -7.31
N ILE A 19 -10.07 8.10 -6.71
CA ILE A 19 -8.82 7.54 -7.24
C ILE A 19 -8.47 6.31 -6.39
N HIS A 20 -8.53 5.14 -7.01
CA HIS A 20 -8.22 3.87 -6.36
C HIS A 20 -6.81 3.42 -6.72
N LEU A 21 -5.89 3.57 -5.78
CA LEU A 21 -4.52 3.06 -5.91
C LEU A 21 -4.44 1.62 -5.40
N GLN A 22 -3.95 0.73 -6.25
CA GLN A 22 -3.74 -0.68 -5.95
C GLN A 22 -2.27 -1.03 -6.12
N ARG A 23 -1.82 -2.03 -5.37
CA ARG A 23 -0.54 -2.68 -5.62
C ARG A 23 -0.83 -4.16 -5.77
N ARG A 24 -0.53 -4.72 -6.94
CA ARG A 24 -0.93 -6.09 -7.27
C ARG A 24 -0.08 -7.11 -6.51
N ASN A 25 1.19 -6.81 -6.26
CA ASN A 25 2.08 -7.71 -5.54
C ASN A 25 1.85 -7.60 -4.03
N LEU A 26 0.95 -8.43 -3.49
CA LEU A 26 0.58 -8.43 -2.07
C LEU A 26 1.71 -8.93 -1.16
N LEU A 27 2.58 -9.81 -1.66
CA LEU A 27 3.76 -10.24 -0.92
C LEU A 27 4.69 -9.05 -0.62
N ARG A 28 4.85 -8.12 -1.58
CA ARG A 28 5.59 -6.87 -1.36
C ARG A 28 4.89 -5.89 -0.42
N ILE A 29 3.56 -5.91 -0.34
CA ILE A 29 2.83 -5.15 0.69
C ILE A 29 3.14 -5.73 2.06
N LEU A 30 2.92 -7.04 2.24
CA LEU A 30 3.12 -7.73 3.52
C LEU A 30 4.57 -7.63 4.01
N THR A 31 5.54 -7.79 3.11
CA THR A 31 6.97 -7.63 3.42
C THR A 31 7.27 -6.21 3.90
N SER A 32 6.77 -5.19 3.17
CA SER A 32 6.98 -3.80 3.53
C SER A 32 6.33 -3.45 4.86
N ASP A 33 5.14 -3.98 5.14
CA ASP A 33 4.42 -3.75 6.39
C ASP A 33 5.19 -4.35 7.57
N LYS A 34 5.64 -5.61 7.47
CA LYS A 34 6.48 -6.25 8.50
C LYS A 34 7.81 -5.53 8.73
N ILE A 35 8.46 -5.04 7.68
CA ILE A 35 9.69 -4.22 7.82
C ILE A 35 9.37 -2.94 8.58
N ALA A 36 8.28 -2.25 8.24
CA ALA A 36 7.88 -1.02 8.91
C ALA A 36 7.48 -1.25 10.37
N GLU A 37 6.81 -2.37 10.68
CA GLU A 37 6.51 -2.78 12.06
C GLU A 37 7.78 -3.04 12.88
N ARG A 38 8.77 -3.74 12.30
CA ARG A 38 10.05 -4.02 12.97
C ARG A 38 10.90 -2.77 13.17
N THR A 39 10.91 -1.85 12.20
CA THR A 39 11.81 -0.67 12.20
C THR A 39 11.17 0.59 12.75
N GLY A 40 9.83 0.67 12.78
CA GLY A 40 9.08 1.90 13.05
C GLY A 40 9.17 2.95 11.93
N VAL A 41 9.81 2.64 10.79
CA VAL A 41 10.03 3.56 9.67
C VAL A 41 9.03 3.30 8.56
N TYR A 42 8.14 4.27 8.33
CA TYR A 42 7.09 4.19 7.30
C TYR A 42 7.36 5.09 6.07
N GLU A 43 8.34 6.01 6.17
CA GLU A 43 8.74 6.91 5.10
C GLU A 43 10.24 7.20 5.17
N LEU A 44 10.94 7.14 4.04
CA LEU A 44 12.28 7.72 3.91
C LEU A 44 12.17 9.19 3.51
N LYS A 45 12.73 10.09 4.32
CA LYS A 45 12.89 11.49 3.91
C LYS A 45 13.94 11.56 2.80
N SER A 46 13.54 12.03 1.62
CA SER A 46 14.48 12.47 0.59
C SER A 46 15.33 13.63 1.12
N LYS A 47 16.61 13.71 0.72
CA LYS A 47 17.55 14.75 1.15
C LYS A 47 17.26 16.15 0.56
N SER A 48 16.17 16.32 -0.18
CA SER A 48 15.78 17.61 -0.77
C SER A 48 14.32 17.99 -0.46
N GLY A 49 14.15 19.08 0.28
CA GLY A 49 12.91 19.87 0.29
C GLY A 49 11.97 19.63 1.48
N GLN A 50 11.82 20.67 2.30
CA GLN A 50 10.78 20.79 3.33
C GLN A 50 9.38 20.71 2.71
N GLY A 51 8.54 19.81 3.23
CA GLY A 51 7.13 19.72 2.86
C GLY A 51 6.47 18.48 3.45
N SER A 52 6.24 18.46 4.76
CA SER A 52 5.56 17.35 5.42
C SER A 52 4.06 17.37 5.08
N MET A 53 3.63 16.59 4.10
CA MET A 53 2.22 16.25 3.97
C MET A 53 1.98 14.96 4.78
N LYS A 54 1.29 15.08 5.92
CA LYS A 54 0.94 13.92 6.75
C LYS A 54 -0.04 13.04 5.96
N PRO A 55 0.23 11.72 5.78
CA PRO A 55 -0.66 10.87 5.01
C PRO A 55 -2.09 10.88 5.55
N GLY A 56 -3.03 11.08 4.62
CA GLY A 56 -4.47 11.11 4.86
C GLY A 56 -5.02 9.81 5.45
N ARG A 57 -6.19 9.95 6.06
CA ARG A 57 -6.88 9.05 7.02
C ARG A 57 -7.14 7.59 6.60
N ILE A 58 -6.83 7.16 5.37
CA ILE A 58 -7.23 5.84 4.85
C ILE A 58 -6.39 4.69 5.46
N VAL A 59 -5.10 4.92 5.77
CA VAL A 59 -4.21 3.91 6.39
C VAL A 59 -4.59 3.59 7.86
N ARG A 60 -5.55 4.31 8.45
CA ARG A 60 -5.94 4.11 9.86
C ARG A 60 -6.93 2.95 10.08
N ALA A 61 -7.60 2.45 9.05
CA ALA A 61 -8.57 1.36 9.19
C ALA A 61 -7.90 0.01 9.50
N ILE A 62 -6.80 -0.31 8.78
CA ILE A 62 -5.94 -1.47 9.09
C ILE A 62 -5.33 -1.34 10.49
N ARG A 63 -5.05 -0.10 10.91
CA ARG A 63 -4.45 0.27 12.21
C ARG A 63 -5.33 -0.06 13.44
N GLN A 64 -6.63 -0.34 13.31
CA GLN A 64 -7.49 -0.56 14.49
C GLN A 64 -7.45 -1.98 15.05
N ARG A 65 -7.01 -2.99 14.29
CA ARG A 65 -7.08 -4.39 14.75
C ARG A 65 -5.81 -4.89 15.46
N LEU A 66 -4.68 -4.20 15.34
CA LEU A 66 -3.42 -4.52 16.04
C LEU A 66 -3.19 -3.71 17.34
N ARG A 67 -4.19 -2.91 17.76
CA ARG A 67 -4.11 -2.02 18.94
C ARG A 67 -4.31 -2.70 20.31
N ARG A 68 -4.12 -4.01 20.45
CA ARG A 68 -4.24 -4.67 21.77
C ARG A 68 -2.93 -4.83 22.54
N MET A 69 -1.77 -4.39 22.03
CA MET A 69 -0.50 -4.51 22.77
C MET A 69 0.39 -3.25 22.69
N THR A 70 -0.16 -2.07 23.02
CA THR A 70 0.65 -0.83 23.10
C THR A 70 0.45 -0.10 24.43
N THR A 71 1.01 -0.66 25.48
CA THR A 71 1.67 0.13 26.53
C THR A 71 3.10 -0.32 26.58
N LEU A 72 3.95 0.35 25.81
CA LEU A 72 5.37 0.61 26.07
C LEU A 72 5.89 1.45 24.89
N ARG A 73 5.62 2.76 24.98
CA ARG A 73 6.42 3.76 24.26
C ARG A 73 7.80 3.76 24.93
N ALA A 74 8.78 3.17 24.26
CA ALA A 74 10.17 3.50 24.51
C ALA A 74 10.71 4.19 23.26
N THR A 75 11.26 5.37 23.48
CA THR A 75 11.99 6.22 22.55
C THR A 75 13.11 5.43 21.87
N ALA A 76 12.87 4.89 20.68
CA ALA A 76 13.93 4.35 19.83
C ALA A 76 14.24 5.40 18.75
N GLU A 77 15.51 5.79 18.64
CA GLU A 77 16.03 6.54 17.51
C GLU A 77 15.72 5.76 16.20
N PRO A 78 15.42 6.44 15.08
CA PRO A 78 15.20 5.75 13.82
C PRO A 78 16.50 5.05 13.41
N ALA A 79 16.51 3.72 13.52
CA ALA A 79 17.58 2.91 12.97
C ALA A 79 17.69 3.20 11.47
N GLN A 80 18.91 3.36 10.97
CA GLN A 80 19.16 3.31 9.53
C GLN A 80 18.53 2.03 8.95
N PRO A 81 18.13 1.97 7.67
CA PRO A 81 17.65 0.74 7.05
C PRO A 81 18.82 -0.26 6.97
N SER A 82 19.16 -0.86 8.10
CA SER A 82 19.93 -2.08 8.17
C SER A 82 19.14 -3.17 7.44
N LYS A 83 19.83 -4.18 6.92
CA LYS A 83 19.29 -5.41 6.33
C LYS A 83 18.27 -6.11 7.24
N VAL A 84 17.06 -5.55 7.37
CA VAL A 84 15.99 -6.15 8.15
C VAL A 84 15.31 -7.13 7.23
N THR A 85 15.56 -8.41 7.48
CA THR A 85 14.75 -9.47 6.91
C THR A 85 13.50 -9.67 7.77
N VAL A 86 12.46 -10.20 7.14
CA VAL A 86 11.20 -10.56 7.80
C VAL A 86 10.86 -12.01 7.50
N HIS A 87 10.19 -12.64 8.45
CA HIS A 87 9.65 -13.97 8.27
C HIS A 87 8.15 -13.86 7.95
N ILE A 88 7.70 -14.56 6.92
CA ILE A 88 6.30 -14.55 6.47
C ILE A 88 5.78 -15.98 6.45
N GLN A 89 4.74 -16.24 7.23
CA GLN A 89 4.05 -17.53 7.19
C GLN A 89 3.14 -17.61 5.95
N PRO A 90 3.01 -18.77 5.28
CA PRO A 90 2.12 -18.93 4.14
C PRO A 90 0.68 -18.48 4.41
N ASP A 91 0.15 -18.80 5.59
CA ASP A 91 -1.20 -18.41 6.00
C ASP A 91 -1.39 -16.89 6.10
N GLU A 92 -0.33 -16.13 6.40
CA GLU A 92 -0.39 -14.66 6.39
C GLU A 92 -0.59 -14.14 4.97
N LEU A 93 0.10 -14.74 3.98
CA LEU A 93 -0.07 -14.38 2.58
C LEU A 93 -1.47 -14.79 2.08
N ARG A 94 -1.94 -16.00 2.39
CA ARG A 94 -3.31 -16.45 2.05
C ARG A 94 -4.37 -15.53 2.64
N LYS A 95 -4.16 -15.10 3.89
CA LYS A 95 -5.07 -14.18 4.57
C LYS A 95 -5.13 -12.82 3.89
N ILE A 96 -4.00 -12.19 3.55
CA ILE A 96 -4.01 -10.88 2.90
C ILE A 96 -4.60 -10.96 1.48
N LEU A 97 -4.38 -12.06 0.75
CA LEU A 97 -5.03 -12.32 -0.54
C LEU A 97 -6.56 -12.29 -0.41
N HIS A 98 -7.10 -13.08 0.53
CA HIS A 98 -8.53 -13.16 0.77
C HIS A 98 -9.12 -11.85 1.28
N GLU A 99 -8.46 -11.19 2.24
CA GLU A 99 -8.92 -9.90 2.77
C GLU A 99 -8.89 -8.79 1.71
N THR A 100 -7.92 -8.84 0.79
CA THR A 100 -7.84 -7.91 -0.34
C THR A 100 -9.00 -8.13 -1.29
N GLU A 101 -9.30 -9.38 -1.68
CA GLU A 101 -10.43 -9.70 -2.55
C GLU A 101 -11.76 -9.18 -1.97
N LEU A 102 -12.01 -9.45 -0.68
CA LEU A 102 -13.21 -8.95 0.01
C LEU A 102 -13.25 -7.42 0.06
N SER A 103 -12.10 -6.78 0.31
CA SER A 103 -12.01 -5.32 0.34
C SER A 103 -12.32 -4.73 -1.03
N LEU A 104 -11.79 -5.31 -2.10
CA LEU A 104 -12.04 -4.85 -3.47
C LEU A 104 -13.54 -4.94 -3.82
N ALA A 105 -14.18 -6.06 -3.51
CA ALA A 105 -15.62 -6.23 -3.72
C ALA A 105 -16.45 -5.21 -2.91
N HIS A 106 -16.03 -4.96 -1.66
CA HIS A 106 -16.67 -3.97 -0.80
C HIS A 106 -16.54 -2.55 -1.35
N TRP A 107 -15.34 -2.13 -1.77
CA TRP A 107 -15.11 -0.80 -2.33
C TRP A 107 -15.85 -0.59 -3.65
N ALA A 108 -15.89 -1.61 -4.51
CA ALA A 108 -16.68 -1.58 -5.74
C ALA A 108 -18.18 -1.37 -5.45
N THR A 109 -18.69 -1.97 -4.38
CA THR A 109 -20.09 -1.79 -3.95
C THR A 109 -20.33 -0.38 -3.38
N LEU A 110 -19.42 0.14 -2.57
CA LEU A 110 -19.58 1.45 -1.93
C LEU A 110 -19.48 2.62 -2.91
N PHE A 111 -18.52 2.56 -3.84
CA PHE A 111 -18.21 3.68 -4.72
C PHE A 111 -18.52 3.42 -6.20
N GLY A 112 -19.16 2.30 -6.54
CA GLY A 112 -19.48 1.95 -7.92
C GLY A 112 -20.40 2.94 -8.66
N SER A 113 -21.11 3.80 -7.92
CA SER A 113 -21.92 4.89 -8.48
C SER A 113 -21.12 6.18 -8.76
N HIS A 114 -19.87 6.27 -8.33
CA HIS A 114 -19.04 7.46 -8.46
C HIS A 114 -18.07 7.34 -9.64
N PRO A 115 -17.66 8.46 -10.26
CA PRO A 115 -16.52 8.47 -11.15
C PRO A 115 -15.31 7.87 -10.43
N MET A 116 -14.72 6.81 -11.00
CA MET A 116 -13.58 6.13 -10.40
C MET A 116 -12.51 5.79 -11.44
N ILE A 117 -11.25 6.11 -11.13
CA ILE A 117 -10.08 5.62 -11.86
C ILE A 117 -9.29 4.66 -10.95
N THR A 118 -8.94 3.49 -11.47
CA THR A 118 -8.10 2.52 -10.75
C THR A 118 -6.71 2.51 -11.37
N LEU A 119 -5.69 2.61 -10.53
CA LEU A 119 -4.29 2.68 -10.93
C LEU A 119 -3.52 1.58 -10.19
N ALA A 120 -2.73 0.79 -10.91
CA ALA A 120 -1.79 -0.10 -10.28
C ALA A 120 -0.44 0.59 -10.09
N TYR A 121 0.15 0.40 -8.91
CA TYR A 121 1.48 0.90 -8.57
C TYR A 121 2.53 0.42 -9.56
N GLU A 122 2.43 -0.84 -10.00
CA GLU A 122 3.33 -1.43 -10.97
C GLU A 122 3.31 -0.67 -12.31
N ASP A 123 2.12 -0.28 -12.79
CA ASP A 123 1.96 0.47 -14.03
C ASP A 123 2.47 1.91 -13.86
N MET A 124 2.19 2.54 -12.70
CA MET A 124 2.67 3.88 -12.37
C MET A 124 4.18 4.03 -12.39
N VAL A 125 4.91 2.98 -11.99
CA VAL A 125 6.38 3.02 -11.96
C VAL A 125 6.96 2.99 -13.37
N VAL A 126 6.29 2.30 -14.30
CA VAL A 126 6.74 2.17 -15.70
C VAL A 126 6.31 3.40 -16.52
N GLU A 127 5.05 3.83 -16.39
CA GLU A 127 4.40 4.82 -17.25
C GLU A 127 3.97 6.06 -16.45
N LEU A 128 4.90 6.63 -15.69
CA LEU A 128 4.59 7.63 -14.68
C LEU A 128 3.90 8.88 -15.25
N GLN A 129 4.39 9.42 -16.36
CA GLN A 129 3.84 10.65 -16.95
C GLN A 129 2.45 10.42 -17.54
N GLU A 130 2.22 9.27 -18.18
CA GLU A 130 0.94 8.91 -18.77
C GLU A 130 -0.11 8.64 -17.68
N THR A 131 0.29 7.94 -16.62
CA THR A 131 -0.57 7.71 -15.46
C THR A 131 -0.97 9.03 -14.80
N PHE A 132 -0.03 9.96 -14.61
CA PHE A 132 -0.35 11.27 -14.04
C PHE A 132 -1.18 12.15 -14.97
N ALA A 133 -0.97 12.09 -16.29
CA ALA A 133 -1.81 12.79 -17.25
C ALA A 133 -3.25 12.28 -17.19
N SER A 134 -3.42 10.96 -17.05
CA SER A 134 -4.72 10.30 -16.90
C SER A 134 -5.43 10.72 -15.61
N VAL A 135 -4.71 10.78 -14.49
CA VAL A 135 -5.25 11.29 -13.21
C VAL A 135 -5.65 12.77 -13.31
N GLN A 136 -4.79 13.61 -13.89
CA GLN A 136 -5.10 15.03 -14.07
C GLN A 136 -6.36 15.22 -14.93
N THR A 137 -6.46 14.48 -16.02
CA THR A 137 -7.63 14.51 -16.92
C THR A 137 -8.89 14.02 -16.21
N PHE A 138 -8.79 12.93 -15.44
CA PHE A 138 -9.88 12.41 -14.61
C PHE A 138 -10.40 13.43 -13.60
N LEU A 139 -9.51 14.25 -13.03
CA LEU A 139 -9.86 15.35 -12.12
C LEU A 139 -10.33 16.63 -12.84
N GLY A 140 -10.46 16.62 -14.17
CA GLY A 140 -10.83 17.80 -14.96
C GLY A 140 -9.73 18.86 -15.06
N LEU A 141 -8.48 18.50 -14.78
CA LEU A 141 -7.32 19.37 -14.84
C LEU A 141 -6.63 19.27 -16.20
N GLN A 142 -6.00 20.37 -16.62
CA GLN A 142 -5.11 20.38 -17.79
C GLN A 142 -3.83 19.60 -17.47
N PRO A 143 -3.48 18.54 -18.22
CA PRO A 143 -2.29 17.75 -17.93
C PRO A 143 -1.01 18.57 -17.97
N ARG A 144 -0.22 18.46 -16.91
CA ARG A 144 1.14 19.00 -16.82
C ARG A 144 2.10 17.90 -16.42
N SER A 145 3.35 18.03 -16.85
CA SER A 145 4.40 17.13 -16.40
C SER A 145 4.66 17.35 -14.90
N LEU A 146 4.66 16.26 -14.14
CA LEU A 146 4.92 16.26 -12.71
C LEU A 146 6.25 15.56 -12.42
N ALA A 147 7.04 16.13 -11.52
CA ALA A 147 8.28 15.53 -11.03
C ALA A 147 8.05 14.89 -9.66
N ILE A 148 8.52 13.65 -9.48
CA ILE A 148 8.52 12.95 -8.19
C ILE A 148 9.95 12.93 -7.63
N ASN A 149 10.09 13.34 -6.36
CA ASN A 149 11.35 13.26 -5.60
C ASN A 149 11.38 12.11 -4.59
N LEU A 150 10.35 11.26 -4.58
CA LEU A 150 10.23 10.09 -3.71
C LEU A 150 10.95 8.89 -4.32
N VAL A 151 11.69 8.17 -3.47
CA VAL A 151 12.37 6.92 -3.83
C VAL A 151 11.69 5.77 -3.10
N ARG A 152 11.64 4.60 -3.74
CA ARG A 152 11.11 3.38 -3.13
C ARG A 152 11.90 3.02 -1.87
N GLN A 153 11.20 2.82 -0.75
CA GLN A 153 11.83 2.54 0.54
C GLN A 153 12.57 1.20 0.60
N ASN A 154 11.99 0.14 0.02
CA ASN A 154 12.58 -1.20 -0.02
C ASN A 154 12.72 -1.63 -1.49
N PRO A 155 13.80 -1.21 -2.18
CA PRO A 155 14.03 -1.55 -3.59
C PRO A 155 14.62 -2.95 -3.75
N GLU A 156 15.10 -3.58 -2.68
CA GLU A 156 15.74 -4.88 -2.75
C GLU A 156 14.78 -5.98 -3.23
N PRO A 157 15.31 -7.05 -3.85
CA PRO A 157 14.58 -8.27 -4.14
C PRO A 157 13.93 -8.86 -2.87
N LEU A 158 12.73 -9.40 -3.00
CA LEU A 158 12.00 -10.13 -1.96
C LEU A 158 12.85 -11.23 -1.32
N ALA A 159 13.63 -11.96 -2.12
CA ALA A 159 14.54 -13.00 -1.64
C ALA A 159 15.64 -12.48 -0.67
N LYS A 160 15.92 -11.17 -0.67
CA LYS A 160 16.83 -10.53 0.29
C LYS A 160 16.11 -9.97 1.51
N LEU A 161 14.80 -9.72 1.39
CA LEU A 161 13.97 -9.11 2.43
C LEU A 161 13.22 -10.15 3.26
N ILE A 162 13.03 -11.35 2.74
CA ILE A 162 12.31 -12.44 3.39
C ILE A 162 13.30 -13.55 3.75
N ASP A 163 13.38 -13.92 5.02
CA ASP A 163 14.34 -14.93 5.48
C ASP A 163 13.96 -16.37 5.09
N ASN A 164 12.66 -16.65 4.92
CA ASN A 164 12.11 -17.93 4.48
C ASN A 164 11.57 -17.90 3.04
N PHE A 165 12.22 -17.13 2.16
CA PHE A 165 11.75 -16.92 0.80
C PHE A 165 11.60 -18.23 0.01
N ASP A 166 12.57 -19.15 0.10
CA ASP A 166 12.54 -20.41 -0.64
C ASP A 166 11.36 -21.29 -0.22
N GLU A 167 11.03 -21.33 1.08
CA GLU A 167 9.87 -22.06 1.61
C GLU A 167 8.55 -21.50 1.05
N LEU A 168 8.43 -20.17 0.99
CA LEU A 168 7.27 -19.52 0.37
C LEU A 168 7.20 -19.77 -1.13
N TYR A 169 8.35 -19.76 -1.80
CA TYR A 169 8.41 -20.04 -3.23
C TYR A 169 7.90 -21.46 -3.51
N ASP A 170 8.40 -22.45 -2.77
CA ASP A 170 7.97 -23.84 -2.94
C ASP A 170 6.48 -24.06 -2.64
N GLU A 171 5.95 -23.40 -1.60
CA GLU A 171 4.53 -23.50 -1.20
C GLU A 171 3.56 -22.89 -2.24
N PHE A 172 3.96 -21.82 -2.91
CA PHE A 172 3.12 -21.10 -3.87
C PHE A 172 3.48 -21.39 -5.32
N ARG A 173 4.48 -22.23 -5.59
CA ARG A 173 4.84 -22.63 -6.95
C ARG A 173 3.67 -23.36 -7.62
N GLY A 174 3.36 -22.97 -8.86
CA GLY A 174 2.24 -23.52 -9.62
C GLY A 174 0.86 -22.99 -9.18
N THR A 175 0.79 -22.07 -8.22
CA THR A 175 -0.44 -21.37 -7.85
C THR A 175 -0.60 -20.09 -8.69
N PRO A 176 -1.82 -19.52 -8.80
CA PRO A 176 -2.03 -18.22 -9.44
C PRO A 176 -1.21 -17.08 -8.83
N GLU A 177 -0.73 -17.24 -7.60
CA GLU A 177 0.04 -16.23 -6.87
C GLU A 177 1.56 -16.34 -7.08
N GLU A 178 2.05 -17.36 -7.78
CA GLU A 178 3.49 -17.59 -8.01
C GLU A 178 4.20 -16.35 -8.56
N TRP A 179 3.54 -15.60 -9.45
CA TRP A 179 4.12 -14.39 -10.06
C TRP A 179 4.51 -13.32 -9.03
N MET A 180 3.88 -13.30 -7.84
CA MET A 180 4.21 -12.34 -6.78
C MET A 180 5.59 -12.58 -6.16
N LEU A 181 6.11 -13.81 -6.29
CA LEU A 181 7.42 -14.21 -5.83
C LEU A 181 8.51 -13.95 -6.88
N GLN A 182 8.13 -13.56 -8.09
CA GLN A 182 9.07 -13.18 -9.14
C GLN A 182 9.41 -11.70 -8.98
N ASP A 183 10.71 -11.38 -9.02
CA ASP A 183 11.24 -10.01 -8.98
C ASP A 183 11.71 -9.51 -10.34
#